data_AF-A0A1B6JB02-F1
#
_entry.id   AF-A0A1B6JB02-F1
#
_cell.length_a   1.000
_cell.length_b   1.000
_cell.length_c   1.000
_cell.angle_alpha   90.00
_cell.angle_beta   90.00
_cell.angle_gamma   90.00
#
_symmetry.space_group_name_H-M   'P 1'
#
loop_
_entity.id
_entity.type
_entity.pdbx_description
1 polymer ?
#
loop_
_entity_poly.entity_id
_entity_poly.type
_entity_poly.pdbx_seq_one_letter_code
_entity_poly.pdbx_strand_id
1 'polypeptide(L)'
;TEANIICKQLGYERGAELTWQGRPSDGSSSKKSSIAFTLVQCDGNETNILDCTTRNDNQCDPEQDAVWVRCRNNPQSQCMVGEASYKDKCYHLVVPREDSRIDSVGFSQGEALAHCQLRRGHLLDITSQEESDFVSEWLVSLNTTSNIMTSG
;
A
#
# COMPACT_ATOMS: atom_id res chain seq x y z
N THR A 1 9.50 -16.70 -1.58
CA THR A 1 8.34 -17.33 -2.22
C THR A 1 7.94 -16.49 -3.42
N GLU A 2 7.57 -17.17 -4.50
CA GLU A 2 7.12 -16.63 -5.78
C GLU A 2 5.98 -15.62 -5.56
N ALA A 3 5.06 -15.94 -4.67
CA ALA A 3 3.95 -15.09 -4.27
C ALA A 3 4.41 -13.73 -3.69
N ASN A 4 5.51 -13.69 -2.94
CA ASN A 4 6.06 -12.42 -2.45
C ASN A 4 6.62 -11.57 -3.59
N ILE A 5 7.26 -12.19 -4.59
CA ILE A 5 7.79 -11.49 -5.77
C ILE A 5 6.64 -10.85 -6.53
N ILE A 6 5.56 -11.59 -6.82
CA ILE A 6 4.38 -11.06 -7.51
C ILE A 6 3.76 -9.90 -6.73
N CYS A 7 3.57 -10.04 -5.42
CA CYS A 7 2.98 -8.97 -4.61
C CYS A 7 3.85 -7.72 -4.58
N LYS A 8 5.17 -7.86 -4.42
CA LYS A 8 6.10 -6.73 -4.47
C LYS A 8 6.14 -6.08 -5.85
N GLN A 9 6.13 -6.87 -6.93
CA GLN A 9 6.06 -6.40 -8.30
C GLN A 9 4.78 -5.57 -8.57
N LEU A 10 3.68 -5.88 -7.87
CA LEU A 10 2.42 -5.14 -7.92
C LEU A 10 2.36 -3.93 -6.95
N GLY A 11 3.44 -3.64 -6.21
CA GLY A 11 3.52 -2.53 -5.24
C GLY A 11 3.11 -2.86 -3.80
N TYR A 12 2.79 -4.13 -3.51
CA TYR A 12 2.53 -4.60 -2.15
C TYR A 12 3.84 -5.03 -1.48
N GLU A 13 4.56 -4.06 -0.90
CA GLU A 13 5.89 -4.27 -0.32
C GLU A 13 5.93 -5.34 0.79
N ARG A 14 4.83 -5.48 1.53
CA ARG A 14 4.66 -6.49 2.59
C ARG A 14 4.57 -7.92 2.05
N GLY A 15 4.47 -8.11 0.73
CA GLY A 15 4.44 -9.41 0.08
C GLY A 15 3.08 -10.11 0.16
N ALA A 16 3.10 -11.44 0.02
CA ALA A 16 1.91 -12.27 0.04
C ALA A 16 1.40 -12.54 1.46
N GLU A 17 0.08 -12.59 1.58
CA GLU A 17 -0.64 -12.98 2.79
C GLU A 17 -1.04 -14.45 2.73
N LEU A 18 -1.66 -14.84 1.61
CA LEU A 18 -2.14 -16.20 1.38
C LEU A 18 -1.85 -16.62 -0.06
N THR A 19 -1.68 -17.92 -0.22
CA THR A 19 -1.55 -18.60 -1.50
C THR A 19 -2.39 -19.86 -1.47
N TRP A 20 -3.15 -20.13 -2.53
CA TRP A 20 -3.90 -21.37 -2.65
C TRP A 20 -3.92 -21.88 -4.08
N GLN A 21 -4.06 -23.19 -4.22
CA GLN A 21 -4.23 -23.88 -5.49
C GLN A 21 -5.71 -24.12 -5.75
N GLY A 22 -6.08 -24.12 -7.02
CA GLY A 22 -7.45 -24.27 -7.44
C GLY A 22 -8.24 -22.97 -7.39
N ARG A 23 -9.32 -22.94 -8.17
CA ARG A 23 -10.13 -21.76 -8.37
C ARG A 23 -10.90 -21.36 -7.09
N PRO A 24 -10.82 -20.10 -6.63
CA PRO A 24 -11.61 -19.62 -5.50
C PRO A 24 -13.10 -19.65 -5.86
N SER A 25 -13.93 -20.10 -4.92
CA SER A 25 -15.39 -20.22 -5.08
C SER A 25 -16.10 -18.87 -5.24
N ASP A 26 -15.45 -17.77 -4.85
CA ASP A 26 -16.07 -16.45 -4.68
C ASP A 26 -15.67 -15.41 -5.75
N GLY A 27 -15.05 -15.82 -6.86
CA GLY A 27 -14.38 -14.89 -7.77
C GLY A 27 -14.86 -14.93 -9.21
N SER A 28 -15.63 -13.91 -9.61
CA SER A 28 -15.85 -13.52 -11.01
C SER A 28 -14.54 -13.58 -11.80
N SER A 29 -14.34 -14.64 -12.57
CA SER A 29 -13.14 -14.81 -13.38
C SER A 29 -13.56 -15.36 -14.72
N SER A 30 -13.41 -14.55 -15.75
CA SER A 30 -13.57 -14.99 -17.13
C SER A 30 -12.65 -16.20 -17.33
N LYS A 31 -13.15 -17.29 -17.93
CA LYS A 31 -12.33 -18.45 -18.34
C LYS A 31 -11.21 -17.96 -19.26
N LYS A 32 -10.08 -17.54 -18.70
CA LYS A 32 -8.88 -17.24 -19.48
C LYS A 32 -8.17 -18.57 -19.65
N SER A 33 -8.33 -19.15 -20.83
CA SER A 33 -7.80 -20.47 -21.19
C SER A 33 -6.31 -20.47 -21.56
N SER A 34 -5.63 -19.33 -21.48
CA SER A 34 -4.22 -19.22 -21.85
C SER A 34 -3.35 -19.27 -20.61
N ILE A 35 -2.64 -20.39 -20.43
CA ILE A 35 -1.61 -20.55 -19.40
C ILE A 35 -0.28 -20.07 -19.98
N ALA A 36 0.38 -19.14 -19.30
CA ALA A 36 1.69 -18.63 -19.73
C ALA A 36 2.82 -19.60 -19.33
N PHE A 37 2.78 -20.10 -18.09
CA PHE A 37 3.77 -21.00 -17.51
C PHE A 37 3.08 -21.98 -16.57
N THR A 38 3.59 -23.20 -16.47
CA THR A 38 3.08 -24.24 -15.55
C THR A 38 3.96 -24.45 -14.34
N LEU A 39 5.24 -24.10 -14.44
CA LEU A 39 6.18 -24.12 -13.34
C LEU A 39 6.93 -22.80 -13.30
N VAL A 40 7.04 -22.24 -12.11
CA VAL A 40 7.88 -21.08 -11.83
C VAL A 40 8.69 -21.42 -10.58
N GLN A 41 10.00 -21.27 -10.67
CA GLN A 41 10.92 -21.49 -9.57
C GLN A 41 11.85 -20.30 -9.46
N CYS A 42 11.77 -19.59 -8.34
CA CYS A 42 12.58 -18.41 -8.06
C CYS A 42 13.63 -18.73 -6.98
N ASP A 43 14.81 -18.14 -7.12
CA ASP A 43 15.92 -18.21 -6.16
C ASP A 43 15.72 -17.25 -4.97
N GLY A 44 14.84 -16.25 -5.11
CA GLY A 44 14.45 -15.28 -4.09
C GLY A 44 15.12 -13.91 -4.21
N ASN A 45 15.97 -13.71 -5.23
CA ASN A 45 16.63 -12.44 -5.53
C ASN A 45 15.96 -11.68 -6.69
N GLU A 46 14.96 -12.28 -7.32
CA GLU A 46 14.26 -11.72 -8.46
C GLU A 46 13.30 -10.61 -8.04
N THR A 47 13.23 -9.56 -8.87
CA THR A 47 12.28 -8.46 -8.71
C THR A 47 11.00 -8.65 -9.51
N ASN A 48 11.03 -9.53 -10.52
CA ASN A 48 9.91 -9.82 -11.40
C ASN A 48 9.75 -11.35 -11.49
N ILE A 49 8.50 -11.82 -11.52
CA ILE A 49 8.20 -13.25 -11.68
C ILE A 49 8.71 -13.83 -13.02
N LEU A 50 8.90 -12.96 -14.03
CA LEU A 50 9.45 -13.33 -15.34
C LEU A 50 10.97 -13.55 -15.33
N ASP A 51 11.67 -13.09 -14.29
CA ASP A 51 13.11 -13.31 -14.15
C ASP A 51 13.43 -14.68 -13.55
N CYS A 52 12.42 -15.36 -13.01
CA CYS A 52 12.54 -16.68 -12.43
C CYS A 52 12.66 -17.77 -13.49
N THR A 53 13.11 -18.96 -13.09
CA THR A 53 13.15 -20.12 -13.99
C THR A 53 11.73 -20.60 -14.27
N THR A 54 11.28 -20.48 -15.52
CA THR A 54 9.94 -20.92 -15.93
C THR A 54 9.95 -22.16 -16.81
N ARG A 55 8.99 -23.07 -16.62
CA ARG A 55 8.70 -24.19 -17.53
C ARG A 55 7.26 -24.11 -18.01
N ASN A 56 7.03 -24.57 -19.24
CA ASN A 56 5.71 -24.72 -19.80
C ASN A 56 5.52 -26.15 -20.26
N ASP A 57 4.77 -26.91 -19.47
CA ASP A 57 4.29 -28.24 -19.82
C ASP A 57 2.82 -28.12 -20.20
N ASN A 58 2.41 -28.67 -21.34
CA ASN A 58 1.01 -28.64 -21.76
C ASN A 58 0.08 -29.56 -20.92
N GLN A 59 0.48 -29.91 -19.69
CA GLN A 59 -0.22 -30.81 -18.76
C GLN A 59 -0.63 -30.06 -17.48
N CYS A 60 -1.37 -28.97 -17.62
CA CYS A 60 -1.89 -28.20 -16.48
C CYS A 60 -3.38 -27.95 -16.71
N ASP A 61 -4.21 -28.33 -15.75
CA ASP A 61 -5.65 -28.04 -15.72
C ASP A 61 -5.85 -26.71 -14.98
N PRO A 62 -6.20 -25.61 -15.68
CA PRO A 62 -6.36 -24.31 -15.04
C PRO A 62 -7.41 -24.26 -13.92
N GLU A 63 -8.36 -25.20 -13.88
CA GLU A 63 -9.37 -25.20 -12.81
C GLU A 63 -8.84 -25.80 -11.50
N GLN A 64 -7.86 -26.71 -11.59
CA GLN A 64 -7.28 -27.40 -10.44
C GLN A 64 -5.89 -26.87 -10.07
N ASP A 65 -5.06 -26.57 -11.08
CA ASP A 65 -3.65 -26.28 -10.93
C ASP A 65 -3.35 -24.78 -10.88
N ALA A 66 -4.33 -23.92 -11.20
CA ALA A 66 -4.14 -22.47 -11.09
C ALA A 66 -3.85 -22.07 -9.66
N VAL A 67 -2.82 -21.23 -9.50
CA VAL A 67 -2.40 -20.68 -8.21
C VAL A 67 -2.94 -19.26 -8.08
N TRP A 68 -3.51 -18.99 -6.92
CA TRP A 68 -4.01 -17.67 -6.54
C TRP A 68 -3.18 -17.12 -5.38
N VAL A 69 -2.98 -15.80 -5.41
CA VAL A 69 -2.22 -15.07 -4.39
C VAL A 69 -3.08 -13.94 -3.87
N ARG A 70 -3.20 -13.84 -2.54
CA ARG A 70 -3.71 -12.65 -1.86
C ARG A 70 -2.52 -11.89 -1.30
N CYS A 71 -2.29 -10.68 -1.80
CA CYS A 71 -1.25 -9.80 -1.28
C CYS A 71 -1.67 -9.20 0.04
N ARG A 72 -0.71 -9.03 0.96
CA ARG A 72 -0.96 -8.24 2.17
C ARG A 72 -1.26 -6.83 1.72
N ASN A 73 -2.38 -6.28 2.18
CA ASN A 73 -2.64 -4.87 2.03
C ASN A 73 -1.41 -4.11 2.54
N ASN A 74 -0.85 -3.30 1.65
CA ASN A 74 0.06 -2.26 2.06
C ASN A 74 -0.83 -1.06 2.35
N PRO A 75 -1.14 -0.75 3.62
CA PRO A 75 -2.00 0.39 3.89
C PRO A 75 -1.34 1.70 3.37
N GLN A 76 -0.01 1.74 3.17
CA GLN A 76 0.67 2.81 2.43
C GLN A 76 0.30 2.88 0.94
N SER A 77 -0.04 1.77 0.28
CA SER A 77 -0.46 1.78 -1.14
C SER A 77 -1.94 2.15 -1.34
N GLN A 78 -2.70 2.31 -0.25
CA GLN A 78 -4.06 2.86 -0.30
C GLN A 78 -4.08 4.39 -0.19
N CYS A 79 -2.99 4.98 0.29
CA CYS A 79 -2.86 6.43 0.48
C CYS A 79 -2.21 7.11 -0.73
N MET A 80 -2.51 8.38 -0.93
CA MET A 80 -1.91 9.18 -2.01
C MET A 80 -0.44 9.53 -1.70
N VAL A 81 0.30 9.92 -2.73
CA VAL A 81 1.70 10.37 -2.56
C VAL A 81 1.77 11.55 -1.59
N GLY A 82 2.60 11.43 -0.55
CA GLY A 82 2.76 12.46 0.50
C GLY A 82 1.78 12.31 1.67
N GLU A 83 1.01 11.23 1.72
CA GLU A 83 0.20 10.85 2.88
C GLU A 83 0.90 9.79 3.72
N ALA A 84 0.67 9.83 5.03
CA ALA A 84 1.09 8.75 5.93
C ALA A 84 -0.06 7.80 6.18
N SER A 85 0.26 6.52 6.30
CA SER A 85 -0.71 5.47 6.53
C SER A 85 -0.60 4.95 7.95
N TYR A 86 -1.73 4.83 8.63
CA TYR A 86 -1.83 4.16 9.92
C TYR A 86 -3.15 3.41 10.01
N LYS A 87 -3.04 2.09 10.23
CA LYS A 87 -4.17 1.14 10.12
C LYS A 87 -4.86 1.30 8.76
N ASP A 88 -6.18 1.49 8.74
CA ASP A 88 -6.97 1.66 7.52
C ASP A 88 -7.28 3.15 7.22
N LYS A 89 -6.45 4.07 7.73
CA LYS A 89 -6.60 5.52 7.55
C LYS A 89 -5.37 6.12 6.87
N CYS A 90 -5.61 7.15 6.06
CA CYS A 90 -4.59 7.97 5.40
C CYS A 90 -4.61 9.38 5.99
N TYR A 91 -3.43 9.90 6.30
CA TYR A 91 -3.24 11.18 6.97
C TYR A 91 -2.44 12.11 6.05
N HIS A 92 -2.94 13.32 5.86
CA HIS A 92 -2.31 14.34 5.06
C HIS A 92 -2.12 15.62 5.89
N LEU A 93 -0.87 16.09 6.00
CA LEU A 93 -0.57 17.33 6.70
C LEU A 93 -0.68 18.51 5.74
N VAL A 94 -1.56 19.45 6.05
CA VAL A 94 -1.69 20.71 5.31
C VAL A 94 -1.15 21.84 6.17
N VAL A 95 -0.01 22.39 5.76
CA VAL A 95 0.58 23.58 6.39
C VAL A 95 0.12 24.82 5.61
N PRO A 96 -0.56 25.79 6.25
CA PRO A 96 -0.92 27.04 5.60
C PRO A 96 0.35 27.80 5.21
N ARG A 97 0.39 28.35 3.99
CA ARG A 97 1.54 29.15 3.53
C ARG A 97 1.37 30.60 3.97
N GLU A 98 2.44 31.19 4.51
CA GLU A 98 2.58 32.63 4.68
C GLU A 98 2.68 33.29 3.30
N ASP A 99 1.57 33.77 2.79
CA ASP A 99 1.62 34.71 1.65
C ASP A 99 0.78 35.93 1.99
N SER A 100 1.17 36.62 3.07
CA SER A 100 0.94 38.06 3.37
C SER A 100 1.13 38.35 4.86
N ARG A 101 1.67 39.53 5.17
CA ARG A 101 1.91 40.10 6.52
C ARG A 101 0.61 40.46 7.28
N ILE A 102 -0.29 39.49 7.45
CA ILE A 102 -1.49 39.63 8.28
C ILE A 102 -1.59 38.37 9.14
N ASP A 103 -1.52 38.56 10.45
CA ASP A 103 -1.36 37.55 11.50
C ASP A 103 -2.60 36.64 11.69
N SER A 104 -3.05 35.93 10.65
CA SER A 104 -3.92 34.77 10.79
C SER A 104 -3.09 33.50 10.57
N VAL A 105 -2.35 33.12 11.61
CA VAL A 105 -1.52 31.93 11.66
C VAL A 105 -2.44 30.71 11.78
N GLY A 106 -2.79 30.08 10.66
CA GLY A 106 -3.57 28.85 10.65
C GLY A 106 -4.91 28.95 9.90
N PHE A 107 -5.49 27.79 9.61
CA PHE A 107 -6.88 27.69 9.15
C PHE A 107 -7.82 27.80 10.36
N SER A 108 -8.92 28.55 10.22
CA SER A 108 -10.06 28.37 11.12
C SER A 108 -10.68 26.98 10.96
N GLN A 109 -11.47 26.53 11.95
CA GLN A 109 -12.13 25.21 11.88
C GLN A 109 -12.99 25.05 10.61
N GLY A 110 -13.70 26.10 10.20
CA GLY A 110 -14.53 26.08 8.99
C GLY A 110 -13.71 25.97 7.71
N GLU A 111 -12.60 26.70 7.61
CA GLU A 111 -11.71 26.65 6.46
C GLU A 111 -10.99 25.31 6.35
N ALA A 112 -10.52 24.76 7.47
CA ALA A 112 -9.88 23.45 7.52
C ALA A 112 -10.84 22.34 7.07
N LEU A 113 -12.09 22.38 7.56
CA LEU A 113 -13.13 21.43 7.17
C LEU A 113 -13.47 21.52 5.68
N ALA A 114 -13.64 22.74 5.15
CA ALA A 114 -13.88 22.95 3.72
C ALA A 114 -12.71 22.44 2.86
N HIS A 115 -11.47 22.66 3.30
CA HIS A 115 -10.27 22.17 2.63
C HIS A 115 -10.19 20.63 2.61
N CYS A 116 -10.47 19.97 3.74
CA CYS A 116 -10.50 18.52 3.81
C CYS A 116 -11.59 17.93 2.90
N GLN A 117 -12.79 18.51 2.91
CA GLN A 117 -13.92 18.07 2.08
C GLN A 117 -13.61 18.19 0.58
N LEU A 118 -12.92 19.24 0.14
CA LEU A 118 -12.51 19.42 -1.25
C LEU A 118 -11.59 18.29 -1.74
N ARG A 119 -10.80 17.70 -0.83
CA ARG A 119 -9.93 16.53 -1.10
C ARG A 119 -10.63 15.19 -0.85
N ARG A 120 -11.95 15.18 -0.62
CA ARG A 120 -12.74 14.01 -0.20
C ARG A 120 -12.23 13.38 1.11
N GLY A 121 -11.55 14.17 1.95
CA GLY A 121 -11.13 13.80 3.29
C GLY A 121 -12.02 14.44 4.36
N HIS A 122 -11.65 14.22 5.62
CA HIS A 122 -12.32 14.80 6.78
C HIS A 122 -11.27 15.40 7.72
N LEU A 123 -11.71 16.35 8.54
CA LEU A 123 -10.84 16.92 9.57
C LEU A 123 -10.48 15.82 10.59
N LEU A 124 -9.20 15.74 10.96
CA LEU A 124 -8.72 14.74 11.91
C LEU A 124 -9.36 14.95 13.29
N ASP A 125 -9.95 13.88 13.82
CA ASP A 125 -10.48 13.80 15.19
C ASP A 125 -9.81 12.63 15.91
N ILE A 126 -8.94 12.94 16.87
CA ILE A 126 -8.10 11.95 17.56
C ILE A 126 -8.84 11.47 18.81
N THR A 127 -9.25 10.21 18.78
CA THR A 127 -10.02 9.58 19.88
C THR A 127 -9.29 8.42 20.55
N SER A 128 -8.12 8.03 20.03
CA SER A 128 -7.33 6.90 20.51
C SER A 128 -5.90 7.32 20.85
N GLN A 129 -5.35 6.78 21.93
CA GLN A 129 -3.96 7.01 22.32
C GLN A 129 -2.98 6.53 21.25
N GLU A 130 -3.23 5.36 20.65
CA GLU A 130 -2.34 4.82 19.61
C GLU A 130 -2.32 5.70 18.34
N GLU A 131 -3.44 6.34 18.00
CA GLU A 131 -3.53 7.32 16.91
C GLU A 131 -2.81 8.62 17.25
N SER A 132 -2.93 9.08 18.51
CA SER A 132 -2.23 10.26 19.01
C SER A 132 -0.71 10.08 18.99
N ASP A 133 -0.23 8.92 19.41
CA ASP A 133 1.20 8.58 19.44
C ASP A 133 1.76 8.54 18.01
N PHE A 134 1.07 7.85 17.10
CA PHE A 134 1.43 7.82 15.68
C PHE A 134 1.50 9.22 15.06
N VAL A 135 0.45 10.04 15.23
CA VAL A 135 0.42 11.39 14.66
C VAL A 135 1.56 12.24 15.22
N SER A 136 1.85 12.14 16.51
CA SER A 136 2.94 12.88 17.16
C SER A 136 4.30 12.50 16.60
N GLU A 137 4.60 11.19 16.52
CA GLU A 137 5.85 10.69 15.92
C GLU A 137 5.98 11.09 14.45
N TRP A 138 4.89 10.98 13.69
CA TRP A 138 4.88 11.37 12.28
C TRP A 138 5.18 12.85 12.09
N LEU A 139 4.53 13.74 12.86
CA LEU A 139 4.79 15.18 12.81
C LEU A 139 6.24 15.53 13.18
N VAL A 140 6.80 14.85 14.19
CA VAL A 140 8.21 15.00 14.54
C VAL A 140 9.10 14.57 13.39
N SER A 141 8.80 13.43 12.75
CA SER A 141 9.57 12.91 11.62
C SER A 141 9.59 13.85 10.41
N LEU A 142 8.48 14.56 10.17
CA LEU A 142 8.38 15.54 9.09
C LEU A 142 9.24 16.78 9.37
N ASN A 143 9.30 17.22 10.63
CA ASN A 143 10.12 18.35 11.05
C ASN A 143 11.62 18.01 11.08
N THR A 144 11.97 16.73 11.28
CA THR A 144 13.36 16.26 11.30
C THR A 144 13.90 15.85 9.93
N THR A 145 13.14 16.08 8.83
CA THR A 145 13.64 15.86 7.46
C THR A 145 14.86 16.72 7.09
N SER A 146 15.31 17.66 7.95
CA SER A 146 16.71 18.08 7.98
C SER A 146 17.56 17.10 8.81
N ASN A 147 17.85 15.94 8.21
CA ASN A 147 18.81 14.92 8.66
C ASN A 147 18.55 14.26 10.02
N ILE A 148 17.95 13.06 10.01
CA ILE A 148 18.25 12.07 11.04
C ILE A 148 18.44 10.70 10.38
N MET A 149 19.70 10.27 10.24
CA MET A 149 20.05 8.86 10.24
C MET A 149 20.08 8.39 11.70
N THR A 150 19.32 7.35 12.03
CA THR A 150 19.61 6.57 13.23
C THR A 150 19.93 5.14 12.83
N SER A 151 21.17 4.74 13.12
CA SER A 151 21.61 3.35 13.25
C SER A 151 21.56 2.95 14.72
N GLY A 152 21.08 1.74 15.02
CA GLY A 152 21.17 1.11 16.34
C GLY A 152 19.93 0.32 16.70
#